data_AF-A0A085ZHE2-F1
#
_entry.id   AF-A0A085ZHE2-F1
#
_cell.length_a   1.000
_cell.length_b   1.000
_cell.length_c   1.000
_cell.angle_alpha   90.00
_cell.angle_beta   90.00
_cell.angle_gamma   90.00
#
_symmetry.space_group_name_H-M   'P 1'
#
loop_
_entity.id
_entity.type
_entity.pdbx_description
1 polymer ?
#
loop_
_entity_poly.entity_id
_entity_poly.type
_entity_poly.pdbx_seq_one_letter_code
_entity_poly.pdbx_strand_id
1 'polypeptide(L)'
;MSGVLEIVDANDYYPFGMNHLKTGTAFFGQSSFKNFKFANKELQEFGFYDFGNRLYMDDIVRWGVIDNKAEKYLSYSPYHYAGNNPISNFDIDGNEFTPEAWEYVKKLIADIDNRQAKNNAEIAKYQAKIDGGGKERQIRSWERNVTNLQDNNAELESARGETAVLAGSNQMYDIRPDDSYSNKNESVSYTGFSFISGKIIIGLSKNAGMELLSHELRHAYQFEIGELGFITPELDKIGTQFLHDKTDEVDGYRRGSFFGGSTFGVNDLPEEYKNLPKGSINIKNNPQIIKALSLPEGQREQALQRIANEGKVFRIGKKTYK
;
A
#
# COMPACT_ATOMS: atom_id res chain seq x y z
N MET A 1 -26.77 -26.46 6.21
CA MET A 1 -25.91 -26.59 5.01
C MET A 1 -24.54 -26.10 5.40
N SER A 2 -23.52 -26.97 5.33
CA SER A 2 -22.13 -26.64 5.65
C SER A 2 -21.59 -25.70 4.58
N GLY A 3 -21.21 -24.47 4.97
CA GLY A 3 -20.53 -23.53 4.08
C GLY A 3 -19.08 -23.96 3.93
N VAL A 4 -18.81 -24.80 2.93
CA VAL A 4 -17.44 -25.20 2.57
C VAL A 4 -16.83 -24.08 1.74
N LEU A 5 -15.65 -23.61 2.14
CA LEU A 5 -14.85 -22.67 1.36
C LEU A 5 -14.38 -23.37 0.08
N GLU A 6 -14.68 -22.78 -1.08
CA GLU A 6 -14.26 -23.27 -2.39
C GLU A 6 -13.06 -22.44 -2.89
N ILE A 7 -12.02 -23.12 -3.36
CA ILE A 7 -10.90 -22.47 -4.05
C ILE A 7 -11.40 -22.05 -5.44
N VAL A 8 -11.53 -20.74 -5.65
CA VAL A 8 -12.10 -20.18 -6.88
C VAL A 8 -11.06 -19.89 -7.97
N ASP A 9 -9.76 -19.93 -7.63
CA ASP A 9 -8.64 -19.78 -8.58
C ASP A 9 -7.32 -20.30 -7.98
N ALA A 10 -6.50 -20.94 -8.80
CA ALA A 10 -5.16 -21.43 -8.45
C ALA A 10 -4.30 -21.45 -9.72
N ASN A 11 -3.19 -20.71 -9.70
CA ASN A 11 -2.30 -20.58 -10.86
C ASN A 11 -0.85 -20.90 -10.47
N ASP A 12 -0.20 -21.72 -11.29
CA ASP A 12 1.26 -21.90 -11.25
C ASP A 12 1.87 -21.14 -12.43
N TYR A 13 3.14 -20.73 -12.31
CA TYR A 13 3.85 -19.99 -13.35
C TYR A 13 5.23 -20.59 -13.60
N TYR A 14 5.66 -20.57 -14.86
CA TYR A 14 7.08 -20.67 -15.21
C TYR A 14 7.85 -19.47 -14.62
N PRO A 15 9.18 -19.56 -14.46
CA PRO A 15 9.96 -18.51 -13.79
C PRO A 15 9.73 -17.08 -14.30
N PHE A 16 9.41 -16.93 -15.59
CA PHE A 16 9.20 -15.64 -16.24
C PHE A 16 7.72 -15.25 -16.43
N GLY A 17 6.79 -15.92 -15.74
CA GLY A 17 5.40 -15.48 -15.64
C GLY A 17 4.40 -16.07 -16.62
N MET A 18 4.88 -16.95 -17.50
CA MET A 18 4.00 -17.76 -18.33
C MET A 18 3.22 -18.75 -17.46
N ASN A 19 1.90 -18.81 -17.63
CA ASN A 19 1.06 -19.69 -16.82
C ASN A 19 1.39 -21.17 -17.08
N HIS A 20 1.56 -21.94 -16.01
CA HIS A 20 1.82 -23.36 -16.05
C HIS A 20 0.50 -24.13 -15.87
N LEU A 21 -0.03 -24.67 -16.97
CA LEU A 21 -1.28 -25.42 -16.99
C LEU A 21 -1.17 -26.71 -16.14
N LYS A 22 -1.73 -26.73 -14.93
CA LYS A 22 -2.09 -27.98 -14.24
C LYS A 22 -3.53 -28.35 -14.64
N THR A 23 -3.69 -29.45 -15.37
CA THR A 23 -4.97 -30.13 -15.71
C THR A 23 -6.24 -29.31 -15.43
N GLY A 24 -6.56 -28.37 -16.32
CA GLY A 24 -7.72 -27.48 -16.17
C GLY A 24 -7.61 -26.29 -17.13
N THR A 25 -8.75 -25.88 -17.68
CA THR A 25 -8.87 -24.79 -18.68
C THR A 25 -8.29 -23.48 -18.16
N ALA A 26 -7.31 -22.91 -18.88
CA ALA A 26 -6.89 -21.53 -18.63
C ALA A 26 -8.06 -20.58 -18.89
N PHE A 27 -8.47 -19.85 -17.86
CA PHE A 27 -9.44 -18.77 -18.01
C PHE A 27 -8.74 -17.55 -18.63
N PHE A 28 -8.90 -17.43 -19.94
CA PHE A 28 -8.75 -16.18 -20.68
C PHE A 28 -10.17 -15.64 -20.88
N GLY A 29 -10.63 -14.74 -20.00
CA GLY A 29 -12.00 -14.25 -20.09
C GLY A 29 -12.34 -13.09 -19.16
N GLN A 30 -12.59 -11.94 -19.78
CA GLN A 30 -13.39 -10.78 -19.36
C GLN A 30 -13.31 -10.29 -17.90
N SER A 31 -12.78 -9.07 -17.75
CA SER A 31 -13.00 -8.09 -16.67
C SER A 31 -13.56 -8.65 -15.37
N SER A 32 -12.69 -9.30 -14.62
CA SER A 32 -12.96 -9.91 -13.31
C SER A 32 -11.78 -9.60 -12.38
N PHE A 33 -12.01 -9.58 -11.07
CA PHE A 33 -10.95 -9.46 -10.05
C PHE A 33 -9.88 -10.57 -10.15
N LYS A 34 -10.13 -11.61 -10.96
CA LYS A 34 -9.21 -12.71 -11.31
C LYS A 34 -8.13 -12.33 -12.36
N ASN A 35 -8.07 -11.07 -12.79
CA ASN A 35 -7.10 -10.63 -13.79
C ASN A 35 -5.69 -10.39 -13.23
N PHE A 36 -5.54 -10.29 -11.91
CA PHE A 36 -4.21 -10.21 -11.27
C PHE A 36 -3.58 -11.59 -11.21
N LYS A 37 -2.46 -11.77 -11.92
CA LYS A 37 -1.86 -13.09 -12.15
C LYS A 37 -0.37 -13.09 -11.76
N PHE A 38 0.54 -13.31 -12.71
CA PHE A 38 1.97 -13.22 -12.43
C PHE A 38 2.32 -11.87 -11.83
N ALA A 39 3.23 -11.86 -10.86
CA ALA A 39 3.74 -10.63 -10.26
C ALA A 39 2.67 -9.73 -9.59
N ASN A 40 1.47 -10.26 -9.29
CA ASN A 40 0.30 -9.47 -8.92
C ASN A 40 -0.01 -8.35 -9.93
N LYS A 41 0.33 -8.55 -11.20
CA LYS A 41 0.06 -7.60 -12.28
C LYS A 41 -1.16 -8.04 -13.08
N GLU A 42 -1.90 -7.06 -13.58
CA GLU A 42 -3.12 -7.29 -14.33
C GLU A 42 -2.78 -7.83 -15.73
N LEU A 43 -3.31 -9.00 -16.06
CA LEU A 43 -3.25 -9.56 -17.41
C LEU A 43 -4.29 -8.86 -18.28
N GLN A 44 -3.82 -8.14 -19.30
CA GLN A 44 -4.67 -7.44 -20.27
C GLN A 44 -5.31 -8.42 -21.27
N GLU A 45 -6.38 -8.00 -21.94
CA GLU A 45 -7.15 -8.84 -22.90
C GLU A 45 -6.29 -9.40 -24.04
N PHE A 46 -5.21 -8.71 -24.39
CA PHE A 46 -4.25 -9.09 -25.43
C PHE A 46 -3.07 -9.92 -24.92
N GLY A 47 -3.11 -10.37 -23.65
CA GLY A 47 -2.17 -11.35 -23.11
C GLY A 47 -0.89 -10.78 -22.50
N PHE A 48 -0.77 -9.47 -22.33
CA PHE A 48 0.38 -8.84 -21.68
C PHE A 48 0.07 -8.44 -20.25
N TYR A 49 1.09 -8.47 -19.39
CA TYR A 49 0.95 -7.99 -18.02
C TYR A 49 1.20 -6.48 -17.96
N ASP A 50 0.30 -5.75 -17.31
CA ASP A 50 0.45 -4.32 -17.09
C ASP A 50 1.26 -4.04 -15.81
N PHE A 51 2.49 -3.53 -15.99
CA PHE A 51 3.40 -3.10 -14.93
C PHE A 51 3.37 -1.57 -14.72
N GLY A 52 2.29 -0.92 -15.14
CA GLY A 52 2.09 0.52 -15.02
C GLY A 52 2.73 1.28 -16.16
N ASN A 53 4.05 1.43 -16.15
CA ASN A 53 4.76 2.16 -17.20
C ASN A 53 5.10 1.32 -18.43
N ARG A 54 5.01 0.00 -18.32
CA ARG A 54 5.45 -0.94 -19.34
C ARG A 54 4.48 -2.13 -19.38
N LEU A 55 4.23 -2.61 -20.59
CA LEU A 55 3.57 -3.89 -20.80
C LEU A 55 4.65 -4.98 -20.86
N TYR A 56 4.52 -6.02 -20.04
CA TYR A 56 5.41 -7.17 -20.01
C TYR A 56 4.85 -8.31 -20.85
N MET A 57 5.68 -8.82 -21.75
CA MET A 57 5.40 -9.97 -22.61
C MET A 57 6.08 -11.19 -22.00
N ASP A 58 5.30 -12.05 -21.35
CA ASP A 58 5.76 -13.26 -20.67
C ASP A 58 6.16 -14.38 -21.64
N ASP A 59 5.55 -14.41 -22.84
CA ASP A 59 5.83 -15.36 -23.92
C ASP A 59 7.25 -15.23 -24.50
N ILE A 60 7.73 -13.99 -24.66
CA ILE A 60 9.08 -13.69 -25.16
C ILE A 60 10.03 -13.20 -24.07
N VAL A 61 9.54 -13.05 -22.84
CA VAL A 61 10.34 -12.68 -21.66
C VAL A 61 10.97 -11.28 -21.78
N ARG A 62 10.18 -10.30 -22.24
CA ARG A 62 10.67 -8.94 -22.54
C ARG A 62 9.63 -7.87 -22.23
N TRP A 63 10.10 -6.64 -22.07
CA TRP A 63 9.24 -5.47 -22.13
C TRP A 63 8.77 -5.22 -23.57
N GLY A 64 7.52 -4.79 -23.72
CA GLY A 64 6.98 -4.32 -25.01
C GLY A 64 7.54 -2.95 -25.44
N VAL A 65 8.22 -2.23 -24.55
CA VAL A 65 8.85 -0.92 -24.79
C VAL A 65 10.23 -0.85 -24.14
N ILE A 66 11.05 0.14 -24.53
CA ILE A 66 12.37 0.38 -23.92
C ILE A 66 12.18 0.71 -22.44
N ASP A 67 13.01 0.10 -21.59
CA ASP A 67 13.09 0.38 -20.16
C ASP A 67 13.54 1.83 -19.91
N ASN A 68 12.79 2.57 -19.09
CA ASN A 68 13.12 3.96 -18.72
C ASN A 68 14.47 4.09 -17.97
N LYS A 69 14.99 2.98 -17.43
CA LYS A 69 16.31 2.85 -16.79
C LYS A 69 17.32 2.13 -17.69
N ALA A 70 17.05 1.94 -18.98
CA ALA A 70 17.97 1.25 -19.90
C ALA A 70 19.39 1.86 -19.88
N GLU A 71 19.50 3.18 -19.74
CA GLU A 71 20.79 3.89 -19.66
C GLU A 71 21.61 3.53 -18.41
N LYS A 72 20.98 3.05 -17.34
CA LYS A 72 21.64 2.57 -16.12
C LYS A 72 22.23 1.17 -16.29
N TYR A 73 21.71 0.40 -17.24
CA TYR A 73 22.01 -1.01 -17.46
C TYR A 73 22.54 -1.25 -18.87
N LEU A 74 23.56 -0.50 -19.27
CA LEU A 74 24.15 -0.53 -20.62
C LEU A 74 24.65 -1.93 -21.05
N SER A 75 24.93 -2.82 -20.09
CA SER A 75 25.34 -4.21 -20.35
C SER A 75 24.18 -5.16 -20.61
N TYR A 76 22.94 -4.74 -20.43
CA TYR A 76 21.74 -5.52 -20.70
C TYR A 76 20.96 -4.94 -21.89
N SER A 77 20.08 -5.75 -22.47
CA SER A 77 19.15 -5.27 -23.49
C SER A 77 18.20 -4.23 -22.88
N PRO A 78 17.88 -3.13 -23.58
CA PRO A 78 16.90 -2.15 -23.10
C PRO A 78 15.49 -2.73 -22.88
N TYR A 79 15.23 -3.98 -23.28
CA TYR A 79 13.96 -4.68 -23.11
C TYR A 79 14.02 -5.81 -22.07
N HIS A 80 15.10 -5.92 -21.30
CA HIS A 80 15.28 -7.02 -20.35
C HIS A 80 14.31 -6.93 -19.16
N TYR A 81 13.79 -8.06 -18.70
CA TYR A 81 13.01 -8.15 -17.46
C TYR A 81 13.88 -8.69 -16.33
N ALA A 82 13.84 -8.05 -15.15
CA ALA A 82 14.44 -8.56 -13.91
C ALA A 82 15.93 -8.98 -14.00
N GLY A 83 16.72 -8.34 -14.86
CA GLY A 83 18.12 -8.73 -15.12
C GLY A 83 18.29 -10.17 -15.60
N ASN A 84 17.28 -10.75 -16.27
CA ASN A 84 17.17 -12.16 -16.65
C ASN A 84 17.18 -13.15 -15.46
N ASN A 85 16.86 -12.70 -14.24
CA ASN A 85 16.72 -13.57 -13.07
C ASN A 85 15.43 -13.24 -12.28
N PRO A 86 14.26 -13.67 -12.75
CA PRO A 86 12.94 -13.32 -12.20
C PRO A 86 12.61 -14.07 -10.89
N ILE A 87 13.44 -15.05 -10.52
CA ILE A 87 13.31 -15.81 -9.28
C ILE A 87 13.89 -15.01 -8.11
N SER A 88 15.01 -14.30 -8.34
CA SER A 88 15.68 -13.49 -7.32
C SER A 88 15.40 -12.00 -7.46
N ASN A 89 15.11 -11.53 -8.67
CA ASN A 89 14.84 -10.13 -8.98
C ASN A 89 13.40 -10.00 -9.43
N PHE A 90 12.76 -8.94 -8.97
CA PHE A 90 11.38 -8.64 -9.31
C PHE A 90 11.33 -7.17 -9.71
N ASP A 91 10.95 -6.89 -10.96
CA ASP A 91 10.85 -5.53 -11.48
C ASP A 91 9.46 -5.01 -11.10
N ILE A 92 9.39 -4.34 -9.95
CA ILE A 92 8.14 -3.83 -9.37
C ILE A 92 7.69 -2.57 -10.12
N ASP A 93 8.64 -1.87 -10.73
CA ASP A 93 8.65 -0.43 -10.86
C ASP A 93 8.50 0.03 -12.31
N GLY A 94 7.27 0.39 -12.66
CA GLY A 94 7.09 1.63 -13.42
C GLY A 94 7.58 2.90 -12.68
N ASN A 95 8.62 2.84 -11.85
CA ASN A 95 9.26 3.92 -11.07
C ASN A 95 8.32 4.89 -10.39
N GLU A 96 7.69 4.44 -9.31
CA GLU A 96 6.67 5.22 -8.58
C GLU A 96 7.14 5.67 -7.19
N PHE A 97 8.09 4.92 -6.61
CA PHE A 97 8.98 5.41 -5.57
C PHE A 97 10.29 5.93 -6.19
N THR A 98 10.84 7.02 -5.64
CA THR A 98 12.20 7.45 -5.98
C THR A 98 13.21 6.35 -5.62
N PRO A 99 14.39 6.27 -6.28
CA PRO A 99 15.42 5.29 -5.92
C PRO A 99 15.77 5.33 -4.42
N GLU A 100 15.75 6.50 -3.81
CA GLU A 100 15.98 6.72 -2.40
C GLU A 100 14.83 6.17 -1.55
N ALA A 101 13.58 6.41 -1.96
CA ALA A 101 12.40 5.89 -1.28
C ALA A 101 12.35 4.35 -1.30
N TRP A 102 12.82 3.72 -2.38
CA TRP A 102 12.92 2.27 -2.47
C TRP A 102 13.79 1.63 -1.37
N GLU A 103 14.81 2.33 -0.88
CA GLU A 103 15.64 1.82 0.22
C GLU A 103 14.87 1.76 1.55
N TYR A 104 13.92 2.67 1.77
CA TYR A 104 13.02 2.62 2.93
C TYR A 104 12.01 1.49 2.80
N VAL A 105 11.40 1.33 1.62
CA VAL A 105 10.47 0.23 1.33
C VAL A 105 11.16 -1.12 1.54
N LYS A 106 12.37 -1.32 1.02
CA LYS A 106 13.13 -2.57 1.23
C LYS A 106 13.39 -2.86 2.71
N LYS A 107 13.70 -1.84 3.51
CA LYS A 107 13.87 -1.99 4.96
C LYS A 107 12.58 -2.41 5.64
N LEU A 108 11.45 -1.82 5.28
CA LEU A 108 10.13 -2.22 5.78
C LEU A 108 9.83 -3.69 5.44
N ILE A 109 10.02 -4.07 4.18
CA ILE A 109 9.80 -5.45 3.71
C ILE A 109 10.67 -6.44 4.48
N ALA A 110 11.96 -6.14 4.66
CA ALA A 110 12.85 -6.98 5.43
C ALA A 110 12.45 -7.07 6.92
N ASP A 111 11.97 -5.99 7.53
CA ASP A 111 11.47 -6.01 8.91
C ASP A 111 10.20 -6.85 9.05
N ILE A 112 9.27 -6.74 8.08
CA ILE A 112 8.07 -7.58 7.98
C ILE A 112 8.47 -9.07 7.93
N ASP A 113 9.35 -9.44 7.01
CA ASP A 113 9.79 -10.84 6.84
C ASP A 113 10.38 -11.40 8.15
N ASN A 114 11.21 -10.60 8.82
CA ASN A 114 11.82 -10.97 10.10
C ASN A 114 10.80 -11.14 11.22
N ARG A 115 9.79 -10.26 11.30
CA ARG A 115 8.70 -10.37 12.29
C ARG A 115 7.85 -11.60 12.05
N GLN A 116 7.47 -11.85 10.80
CA GLN A 116 6.69 -13.03 10.45
C GLN A 116 7.44 -14.32 10.74
N ALA A 117 8.73 -14.37 10.44
CA ALA A 117 9.57 -15.53 10.78
C ALA A 117 9.56 -15.81 12.29
N LYS A 118 9.68 -14.76 13.13
CA LYS A 118 9.60 -14.88 14.60
C LYS A 118 8.20 -15.33 15.05
N ASN A 119 7.14 -14.71 14.53
CA ASN A 119 5.77 -15.06 14.86
C ASN A 119 5.47 -16.52 14.49
N ASN A 120 5.88 -16.97 13.29
CA ASN A 120 5.70 -18.34 12.82
C ASN A 120 6.45 -19.36 13.68
N ALA A 121 7.66 -19.02 14.15
CA ALA A 121 8.40 -19.86 15.08
C ALA A 121 7.68 -19.98 16.45
N GLU A 122 7.11 -18.88 16.98
CA GLU A 122 6.33 -18.92 18.22
C GLU A 122 5.00 -19.66 18.05
N ILE A 123 4.30 -19.48 16.92
CA ILE A 123 3.10 -20.25 16.57
C ILE A 123 3.42 -21.75 16.60
N ALA A 124 4.51 -22.18 15.96
CA ALA A 124 4.92 -23.59 15.95
C ALA A 124 5.18 -24.12 17.37
N LYS A 125 5.78 -23.32 18.26
CA LYS A 125 5.98 -23.69 19.67
C LYS A 125 4.67 -23.83 20.42
N TYR A 126 3.70 -22.92 20.22
CA TYR A 126 2.39 -23.03 20.87
C TYR A 126 1.59 -24.21 20.32
N GLN A 127 1.64 -24.46 19.01
CA GLN A 127 0.99 -25.62 18.39
C GLN A 127 1.54 -26.92 18.97
N ALA A 128 2.87 -27.07 19.07
CA ALA A 128 3.47 -28.25 19.68
C ALA A 128 3.05 -28.46 21.15
N LYS A 129 2.83 -27.37 21.91
CA LYS A 129 2.31 -27.45 23.29
C LYS A 129 0.84 -27.88 23.32
N ILE A 130 0.02 -27.40 22.39
CA ILE A 130 -1.39 -27.79 22.25
C ILE A 130 -1.47 -29.29 21.91
N ASP A 131 -0.68 -29.73 20.93
CA ASP A 131 -0.65 -31.13 20.47
C ASP A 131 -0.11 -32.07 21.56
N GLY A 132 0.84 -31.60 22.38
CA GLY A 132 1.37 -32.32 23.54
C GLY A 132 0.40 -32.43 24.73
N GLY A 133 -0.76 -31.78 24.65
CA GLY A 133 -1.77 -31.77 25.70
C GLY A 133 -1.44 -30.86 26.89
N GLY A 134 -2.39 -30.72 27.81
CA GLY A 134 -2.25 -29.87 28.98
C GLY A 134 -3.58 -29.63 29.68
N LYS A 135 -3.58 -28.81 30.73
CA LYS A 135 -4.86 -28.38 31.33
C LYS A 135 -5.61 -27.52 30.32
N GLU A 136 -6.92 -27.67 30.26
CA GLU A 136 -7.79 -26.93 29.31
C GLU A 136 -7.56 -25.40 29.34
N ARG A 137 -7.29 -24.82 30.51
CA ARG A 137 -6.96 -23.39 30.64
C ARG A 137 -5.65 -23.00 29.94
N GLN A 138 -4.65 -23.89 29.93
CA GLN A 138 -3.37 -23.65 29.25
C GLN A 138 -3.55 -23.72 27.74
N ILE A 139 -4.26 -24.73 27.25
CA ILE A 139 -4.59 -24.90 25.83
C ILE A 139 -5.32 -23.65 25.30
N ARG A 140 -6.38 -23.22 25.97
CA ARG A 140 -7.11 -21.98 25.60
C ARG A 140 -6.22 -20.74 25.56
N SER A 141 -5.23 -20.65 26.44
CA SER A 141 -4.27 -19.53 26.43
C SER A 141 -3.31 -19.62 25.25
N TRP A 142 -2.84 -20.82 24.89
CA TRP A 142 -1.94 -21.03 23.75
C TRP A 142 -2.66 -20.80 22.44
N GLU A 143 -3.90 -21.30 22.29
CA GLU A 143 -4.75 -21.04 21.13
C GLU A 143 -4.93 -19.54 20.90
N ARG A 144 -5.22 -18.77 21.96
CA ARG A 144 -5.31 -17.32 21.87
C ARG A 144 -4.00 -16.68 21.40
N ASN A 145 -2.85 -17.15 21.89
CA ASN A 145 -1.55 -16.63 21.43
C ASN A 145 -1.31 -16.95 19.96
N VAL A 146 -1.69 -18.15 19.49
CA VAL A 146 -1.62 -18.52 18.06
C VAL A 146 -2.48 -17.57 17.24
N THR A 147 -3.74 -17.36 17.61
CA THR A 147 -4.64 -16.43 16.91
C THR A 147 -4.05 -15.02 16.87
N ASN A 148 -3.59 -14.48 18.00
CA ASN A 148 -3.00 -13.14 18.05
C ASN A 148 -1.77 -12.99 17.13
N LEU A 149 -0.92 -14.02 17.04
CA LEU A 149 0.26 -14.01 16.17
C LEU A 149 -0.13 -14.15 14.69
N GLN A 150 -1.17 -14.92 14.38
CA GLN A 150 -1.73 -15.03 13.03
C GLN A 150 -2.35 -13.71 12.57
N ASP A 151 -3.11 -13.04 13.45
CA ASP A 151 -3.67 -11.72 13.19
C ASP A 151 -2.55 -10.67 12.96
N ASN A 152 -1.47 -10.73 13.76
CA ASN A 152 -0.29 -9.88 13.56
C ASN A 152 0.34 -10.12 12.17
N ASN A 153 0.51 -11.38 11.76
CA ASN A 153 1.04 -11.71 10.43
C ASN A 153 0.14 -11.21 9.30
N ALA A 154 -1.18 -11.30 9.46
CA ALA A 154 -2.13 -10.80 8.46
C ALA A 154 -2.04 -9.27 8.30
N GLU A 155 -1.85 -8.54 9.39
CA GLU A 155 -1.68 -7.08 9.37
C GLU A 155 -0.34 -6.66 8.76
N LEU A 156 0.74 -7.43 9.01
CA LEU A 156 2.03 -7.24 8.36
C LEU A 156 1.95 -7.50 6.83
N GLU A 157 1.23 -8.54 6.40
CA GLU A 157 0.96 -8.76 4.97
C GLU A 157 0.09 -7.67 4.35
N SER A 158 -0.88 -7.15 5.10
CA SER A 158 -1.67 -5.99 4.65
C SER A 158 -0.74 -4.80 4.38
N ALA A 159 0.21 -4.51 5.29
CA ALA A 159 1.20 -3.45 5.07
C ALA A 159 2.07 -3.66 3.83
N ARG A 160 2.52 -4.90 3.58
CA ARG A 160 3.24 -5.27 2.36
C ARG A 160 2.38 -5.02 1.12
N GLY A 161 1.14 -5.49 1.13
CA GLY A 161 0.20 -5.37 0.02
C GLY A 161 -0.12 -3.91 -0.31
N GLU A 162 -0.43 -3.10 0.70
CA GLU A 162 -0.67 -1.66 0.55
C GLU A 162 0.55 -0.95 -0.05
N THR A 163 1.76 -1.27 0.42
CA THR A 163 3.00 -0.70 -0.13
C THR A 163 3.21 -1.12 -1.58
N ALA A 164 2.84 -2.35 -1.95
CA ALA A 164 2.87 -2.81 -3.33
C ALA A 164 1.85 -2.09 -4.22
N VAL A 165 0.68 -1.71 -3.68
CA VAL A 165 -0.30 -0.87 -4.38
C VAL A 165 0.28 0.52 -4.65
N LEU A 166 0.94 1.13 -3.66
CA LEU A 166 1.64 2.41 -3.85
C LEU A 166 2.77 2.33 -4.89
N ALA A 167 3.44 1.18 -4.97
CA ALA A 167 4.47 0.89 -5.95
C ALA A 167 3.94 0.41 -7.31
N GLY A 168 2.61 0.30 -7.49
CA GLY A 168 1.94 0.14 -8.80
C GLY A 168 0.94 1.26 -9.19
N SER A 169 0.94 2.39 -8.47
CA SER A 169 0.15 3.59 -8.72
C SER A 169 0.79 4.59 -9.71
N ASN A 170 -0.02 5.18 -10.58
CA ASN A 170 0.41 6.33 -11.40
C ASN A 170 0.61 7.64 -10.61
N GLN A 171 0.35 7.66 -9.30
CA GLN A 171 0.72 8.74 -8.39
C GLN A 171 2.15 8.49 -7.91
N MET A 172 2.98 9.54 -7.96
CA MET A 172 4.35 9.46 -7.45
C MET A 172 4.39 9.61 -5.93
N TYR A 173 5.12 8.72 -5.26
CA TYR A 173 5.36 8.71 -3.83
C TYR A 173 6.86 8.86 -3.56
N ASP A 174 7.23 9.73 -2.63
CA ASP A 174 8.62 9.99 -2.27
C ASP A 174 8.80 9.84 -0.77
N ILE A 175 9.82 9.12 -0.35
CA ILE A 175 10.18 8.93 1.04
C ILE A 175 11.56 9.53 1.22
N ARG A 176 11.67 10.50 2.13
CA ARG A 176 12.91 11.23 2.35
C ARG A 176 13.16 11.49 3.83
N PRO A 177 14.43 11.53 4.25
CA PRO A 177 14.76 12.06 5.56
C PRO A 177 14.36 13.53 5.60
N ASP A 178 13.65 13.92 6.65
CA ASP A 178 13.25 15.29 6.90
C ASP A 178 13.31 15.57 8.41
N ASP A 179 14.38 16.26 8.83
CA ASP A 179 14.58 16.67 10.21
C ASP A 179 13.99 18.07 10.49
N SER A 180 13.29 18.68 9.53
CA SER A 180 12.79 20.07 9.66
C SER A 180 11.89 20.26 10.88
N TYR A 181 11.27 19.18 11.36
CA TYR A 181 10.36 19.16 12.51
C TYR A 181 10.92 18.35 13.70
N SER A 182 12.11 17.76 13.59
CA SER A 182 12.71 16.97 14.67
C SER A 182 13.39 17.88 15.69
N ASN A 183 13.00 17.72 16.96
CA ASN A 183 13.69 18.31 18.10
C ASN A 183 14.40 17.17 18.88
N LYS A 184 15.24 17.49 19.88
CA LYS A 184 16.04 16.47 20.61
C LYS A 184 15.23 15.32 21.25
N ASN A 185 13.91 15.48 21.39
CA ASN A 185 13.06 14.57 22.15
C ASN A 185 11.91 13.94 21.33
N GLU A 186 11.64 14.40 20.09
CA GLU A 186 10.52 13.93 19.28
C GLU A 186 10.95 13.63 17.83
N SER A 187 10.68 12.40 17.40
CA SER A 187 10.72 11.99 16.00
C SER A 187 9.38 12.36 15.36
N VAL A 188 9.37 13.45 14.59
CA VAL A 188 8.18 13.85 13.81
C VAL A 188 8.30 13.28 12.40
N SER A 189 7.27 12.61 11.93
CA SER A 189 7.13 12.19 10.53
C SER A 189 5.83 12.76 9.99
N TYR A 190 5.71 12.85 8.67
CA TYR A 190 4.49 13.35 8.03
C TYR A 190 4.31 12.75 6.64
N THR A 191 3.06 12.69 6.22
CA THR A 191 2.66 12.46 4.83
C THR A 191 1.96 13.71 4.32
N GLY A 192 2.37 14.20 3.16
CA GLY A 192 1.84 15.44 2.60
C GLY A 192 1.88 15.47 1.08
N PHE A 193 1.24 16.46 0.48
CA PHE A 193 1.27 16.66 -0.97
C PHE A 193 2.15 17.85 -1.35
N SER A 194 3.07 17.64 -2.30
CA SER A 194 3.84 18.72 -2.90
C SER A 194 3.11 19.29 -4.11
N PHE A 195 2.48 20.47 -3.95
CA PHE A 195 1.82 21.18 -5.06
C PHE A 195 2.77 21.60 -6.18
N ILE A 196 4.08 21.63 -5.92
CA ILE A 196 5.11 21.95 -6.91
C ILE A 196 5.44 20.71 -7.76
N SER A 197 5.77 19.59 -7.11
CA SER A 197 6.22 18.38 -7.82
C SER A 197 5.07 17.44 -8.20
N GLY A 198 3.89 17.64 -7.61
CA GLY A 198 2.75 16.76 -7.77
C GLY A 198 2.88 15.40 -7.06
N LYS A 199 3.87 15.26 -6.16
CA LYS A 199 4.18 14.02 -5.44
C LYS A 199 3.54 13.99 -4.07
N ILE A 200 3.25 12.78 -3.58
CA ILE A 200 3.05 12.53 -2.16
C ILE A 200 4.43 12.39 -1.52
N ILE A 201 4.66 13.14 -0.45
CA ILE A 201 5.92 13.19 0.28
C ILE A 201 5.70 12.56 1.65
N ILE A 202 6.50 11.56 1.97
CA ILE A 202 6.64 10.95 3.29
C ILE A 202 7.97 11.45 3.87
N GLY A 203 7.89 12.38 4.81
CA GLY A 203 9.03 12.91 5.55
C GLY A 203 9.26 12.08 6.81
N LEU A 204 10.46 11.53 6.96
CA LEU A 204 10.84 10.74 8.13
C LEU A 204 11.96 11.44 8.90
N SER A 205 11.81 11.57 10.22
CA SER A 205 12.94 12.02 11.04
C SER A 205 14.11 11.04 10.96
N LYS A 206 15.32 11.51 11.26
CA LYS A 206 16.54 10.70 11.27
C LYS A 206 16.46 9.43 12.12
N ASN A 207 15.67 9.48 13.20
CA ASN A 207 15.48 8.38 14.14
C ASN A 207 14.09 7.73 14.03
N ALA A 208 13.35 8.00 12.95
CA ALA A 208 12.07 7.36 12.72
C ALA A 208 12.27 5.85 12.57
N GLY A 209 11.59 5.08 13.43
CA GLY A 209 11.57 3.63 13.31
C GLY A 209 10.54 3.14 12.29
N MET A 210 10.37 1.82 12.22
CA MET A 210 9.41 1.21 11.30
C MET A 210 7.96 1.53 11.69
N GLU A 211 7.70 1.86 12.96
CA GLU A 211 6.41 2.32 13.44
C GLU A 211 5.96 3.61 12.76
N LEU A 212 6.83 4.60 12.64
CA LEU A 212 6.51 5.86 11.96
C LEU A 212 6.47 5.69 10.44
N LEU A 213 7.42 4.97 9.85
CA LEU A 213 7.38 4.70 8.40
C LEU A 213 6.09 3.99 7.98
N SER A 214 5.66 2.98 8.75
CA SER A 214 4.45 2.22 8.47
C SER A 214 3.18 3.04 8.71
N HIS A 215 3.19 3.93 9.70
CA HIS A 215 2.14 4.94 9.92
C HIS A 215 2.00 5.87 8.71
N GLU A 216 3.11 6.46 8.24
CA GLU A 216 3.05 7.38 7.10
C GLU A 216 2.66 6.69 5.79
N LEU A 217 3.16 5.47 5.56
CA LEU A 217 2.73 4.68 4.39
C LEU A 217 1.24 4.33 4.43
N ARG A 218 0.65 4.21 5.62
CA ARG A 218 -0.81 4.03 5.76
C ARG A 218 -1.55 5.26 5.26
N HIS A 219 -1.10 6.47 5.56
CA HIS A 219 -1.69 7.70 5.01
C HIS A 219 -1.52 7.83 3.50
N ALA A 220 -0.34 7.46 2.98
CA ALA A 220 -0.11 7.42 1.54
C ALA A 220 -1.06 6.45 0.83
N TYR A 221 -1.32 5.28 1.44
CA TYR A 221 -2.30 4.32 0.95
C TYR A 221 -3.75 4.83 1.07
N GLN A 222 -4.13 5.45 2.19
CA GLN A 222 -5.44 6.09 2.34
C GLN A 222 -5.66 7.14 1.25
N PHE A 223 -4.63 7.93 0.91
CA PHE A 223 -4.70 8.83 -0.24
C PHE A 223 -4.91 8.08 -1.56
N GLU A 224 -4.17 6.97 -1.79
CA GLU A 224 -4.29 6.16 -3.01
C GLU A 224 -5.74 5.70 -3.25
N ILE A 225 -6.44 5.30 -2.19
CA ILE A 225 -7.81 4.77 -2.26
C ILE A 225 -8.90 5.83 -2.03
N GLY A 226 -8.53 7.10 -1.88
CA GLY A 226 -9.46 8.22 -1.68
C GLY A 226 -10.08 8.28 -0.27
N GLU A 227 -9.45 7.65 0.71
CA GLU A 227 -9.82 7.79 2.11
C GLU A 227 -9.22 9.05 2.74
N LEU A 228 -8.05 9.49 2.26
CA LEU A 228 -7.38 10.69 2.73
C LEU A 228 -7.15 11.72 1.61
N GLY A 229 -7.11 13.01 1.97
CA GLY A 229 -6.78 14.11 1.07
C GLY A 229 -5.87 15.15 1.73
N PHE A 230 -5.39 16.09 0.93
CA PHE A 230 -4.50 17.15 1.38
C PHE A 230 -5.01 18.53 0.96
N ILE A 231 -4.52 19.57 1.63
CA ILE A 231 -4.86 20.96 1.35
C ILE A 231 -3.59 21.80 1.22
N THR A 232 -3.71 22.98 0.61
CA THR A 232 -2.59 23.91 0.56
C THR A 232 -2.24 24.45 1.94
N PRO A 233 -0.98 24.89 2.17
CA PRO A 233 -0.58 25.51 3.43
C PRO A 233 -1.43 26.72 3.82
N GLU A 234 -1.99 27.46 2.85
CA GLU A 234 -2.88 28.59 3.11
C GLU A 234 -4.20 28.17 3.74
N LEU A 235 -4.77 27.05 3.26
CA LEU A 235 -6.01 26.48 3.82
C LEU A 235 -5.79 25.87 5.19
N ASP A 236 -4.64 25.23 5.39
CA ASP A 236 -4.23 24.63 6.67
C ASP A 236 -4.09 25.70 7.76
N LYS A 237 -3.45 26.84 7.45
CA LYS A 237 -3.30 27.99 8.37
C LYS A 237 -4.63 28.55 8.88
N ILE A 238 -5.71 28.42 8.11
CA ILE A 238 -7.05 28.88 8.50
C ILE A 238 -7.92 27.74 9.06
N GLY A 239 -7.35 26.56 9.28
CA GLY A 239 -8.02 25.41 9.90
C GLY A 239 -9.03 24.72 8.99
N THR A 240 -8.86 24.80 7.67
CA THR A 240 -9.72 24.08 6.72
C THR A 240 -9.54 22.58 6.92
N GLN A 241 -10.64 21.83 6.97
CA GLN A 241 -10.63 20.37 7.07
C GLN A 241 -11.06 19.78 5.73
N PHE A 242 -10.33 18.79 5.22
CA PHE A 242 -10.66 18.15 3.95
C PHE A 242 -10.12 16.72 3.89
N LEU A 243 -11.03 15.74 3.86
CA LEU A 243 -10.71 14.31 3.77
C LEU A 243 -9.61 13.88 4.75
N HIS A 244 -9.67 14.40 5.97
CA HIS A 244 -8.77 14.05 7.05
C HIS A 244 -9.55 14.13 8.35
N ASP A 245 -9.55 13.04 9.09
CA ASP A 245 -10.27 12.91 10.33
C ASP A 245 -9.53 12.00 11.32
N LYS A 246 -10.03 11.93 12.56
CA LYS A 246 -9.37 11.17 13.63
C LYS A 246 -9.26 9.68 13.35
N THR A 247 -10.13 9.12 12.52
CA THR A 247 -10.06 7.68 12.17
C THR A 247 -8.86 7.38 11.30
N ASP A 248 -8.41 8.33 10.47
CA ASP A 248 -7.20 8.17 9.67
C ASP A 248 -5.96 8.01 10.56
N GLU A 249 -5.84 8.86 11.58
CA GLU A 249 -4.73 8.83 12.55
C GLU A 249 -4.77 7.60 13.45
N VAL A 250 -5.96 7.19 13.90
CA VAL A 250 -6.14 5.95 14.66
C VAL A 250 -5.68 4.75 13.84
N ASP A 251 -6.01 4.71 12.54
CA ASP A 251 -5.55 3.67 11.63
C ASP A 251 -4.03 3.71 11.40
N GLY A 252 -3.45 4.90 11.25
CA GLY A 252 -2.00 5.10 11.16
C GLY A 252 -1.27 4.55 12.39
N TYR A 253 -1.69 4.95 13.59
CA TYR A 253 -1.09 4.49 14.85
C TYR A 253 -1.32 3.00 15.08
N ARG A 254 -2.51 2.49 14.75
CA ARG A 254 -2.78 1.04 14.78
C ARG A 254 -1.80 0.30 13.89
N ARG A 255 -1.56 0.77 12.66
CA ARG A 255 -0.56 0.18 11.76
C ARG A 255 0.84 0.24 12.37
N GLY A 256 1.26 1.40 12.89
CA GLY A 256 2.56 1.58 13.55
C GLY A 256 2.77 0.65 14.75
N SER A 257 1.70 0.28 15.47
CA SER A 257 1.78 -0.62 16.63
C SER A 257 2.30 -2.03 16.31
N PHE A 258 2.04 -2.55 15.11
CA PHE A 258 2.60 -3.84 14.66
C PHE A 258 4.13 -3.80 14.47
N PHE A 259 4.67 -2.60 14.39
CA PHE A 259 6.10 -2.31 14.26
C PHE A 259 6.74 -1.85 15.58
N GLY A 260 5.98 -1.81 16.68
CA GLY A 260 6.47 -1.41 18.01
C GLY A 260 6.00 -0.04 18.49
N GLY A 261 5.14 0.63 17.71
CA GLY A 261 4.48 1.87 18.12
C GLY A 261 3.35 1.68 19.13
N SER A 262 2.74 2.79 19.52
CA SER A 262 1.56 2.82 20.39
C SER A 262 0.27 2.82 19.59
N THR A 263 -0.79 2.24 20.14
CA THR A 263 -2.16 2.38 19.62
C THR A 263 -2.88 3.52 20.34
N PHE A 264 -3.74 4.23 19.63
CA PHE A 264 -4.63 5.24 20.18
C PHE A 264 -6.06 5.01 19.69
N GLY A 265 -7.05 5.45 20.45
CA GLY A 265 -8.42 5.59 20.00
C GLY A 265 -8.77 7.04 19.66
N VAL A 266 -9.99 7.24 19.14
CA VAL A 266 -10.49 8.56 18.67
C VAL A 266 -10.54 9.62 19.79
N ASN A 267 -10.54 9.21 21.06
CA ASN A 267 -10.66 10.10 22.21
C ASN A 267 -9.34 10.36 22.94
N ASP A 268 -8.28 9.64 22.59
CA ASP A 268 -6.97 9.64 23.26
C ASP A 268 -5.81 9.89 22.28
N LEU A 269 -6.12 10.29 21.04
CA LEU A 269 -5.12 10.81 20.10
C LEU A 269 -4.33 12.00 20.68
N PRO A 270 -3.07 12.20 20.23
CA PRO A 270 -2.27 13.36 20.57
C PRO A 270 -2.99 14.71 20.35
N GLU A 271 -2.59 15.71 21.13
CA GLU A 271 -3.25 17.03 21.21
C GLU A 271 -3.26 17.77 19.87
N GLU A 272 -2.30 17.50 18.98
CA GLU A 272 -2.25 18.06 17.63
C GLU A 272 -3.47 17.70 16.78
N TYR A 273 -4.07 16.52 17.00
CA TYR A 273 -5.24 16.03 16.26
C TYR A 273 -6.57 16.42 16.92
N LYS A 274 -6.57 17.22 17.98
CA LYS A 274 -7.80 17.51 18.75
C LYS A 274 -8.92 18.14 17.91
N ASN A 275 -8.53 18.94 16.92
CA ASN A 275 -9.43 19.70 16.05
C ASN A 275 -9.92 18.89 14.85
N LEU A 276 -9.39 17.68 14.61
CA LEU A 276 -9.86 16.83 13.54
C LEU A 276 -11.30 16.34 13.82
N PRO A 277 -12.13 16.19 12.77
CA PRO A 277 -13.44 15.57 12.89
C PRO A 277 -13.37 14.14 13.46
N LYS A 278 -14.41 13.70 14.19
CA LYS A 278 -14.46 12.35 14.79
C LYS A 278 -15.01 11.25 13.86
N GLY A 279 -15.73 11.63 12.82
CA GLY A 279 -16.34 10.68 11.88
C GLY A 279 -15.49 10.56 10.63
N SER A 280 -15.47 9.38 10.02
CA SER A 280 -14.76 9.14 8.76
C SER A 280 -15.24 10.13 7.68
N ILE A 281 -14.32 10.83 7.02
CA ILE A 281 -14.56 11.76 5.92
C ILE A 281 -13.65 11.35 4.75
N ASN A 282 -14.24 10.81 3.70
CA ASN A 282 -13.55 10.34 2.50
C ASN A 282 -14.33 10.72 1.23
N ILE A 283 -13.83 10.33 0.06
CA ILE A 283 -14.48 10.64 -1.23
C ILE A 283 -15.92 10.10 -1.34
N LYS A 284 -16.31 9.09 -0.53
CA LYS A 284 -17.63 8.46 -0.57
C LYS A 284 -18.67 9.19 0.28
N ASN A 285 -18.26 9.99 1.24
CA ASN A 285 -19.16 10.68 2.18
C ASN A 285 -18.97 12.20 2.24
N ASN A 286 -17.93 12.75 1.60
CA ASN A 286 -17.73 14.20 1.52
C ASN A 286 -18.82 14.87 0.65
N PRO A 287 -19.58 15.85 1.17
CA PRO A 287 -20.71 16.44 0.45
C PRO A 287 -20.34 17.12 -0.88
N GLN A 288 -19.16 17.76 -0.97
CA GLN A 288 -18.72 18.42 -2.20
C GLN A 288 -18.42 17.38 -3.29
N ILE A 289 -17.73 16.30 -2.91
CA ILE A 289 -17.36 15.22 -3.84
C ILE A 289 -18.58 14.40 -4.25
N ILE A 290 -19.48 14.05 -3.33
CA ILE A 290 -20.75 13.38 -3.66
C ILE A 290 -21.53 14.20 -4.68
N LYS A 291 -21.67 15.51 -4.46
CA LYS A 291 -22.38 16.40 -5.38
C LYS A 291 -21.72 16.45 -6.76
N ALA A 292 -20.39 16.41 -6.82
CA ALA A 292 -19.68 16.35 -8.10
C ALA A 292 -19.89 15.00 -8.80
N LEU A 293 -19.86 13.89 -8.06
CA LEU A 293 -20.06 12.53 -8.59
C LEU A 293 -21.52 12.25 -9.01
N SER A 294 -22.49 12.97 -8.44
CA SER A 294 -23.91 12.86 -8.82
C SER A 294 -24.24 13.55 -10.15
N LEU A 295 -23.33 14.33 -10.71
CA LEU A 295 -23.51 14.97 -12.01
C LEU A 295 -23.45 13.96 -13.17
N PRO A 296 -23.98 14.30 -14.36
CA PRO A 296 -23.77 13.51 -15.57
C PRO A 296 -22.28 13.27 -15.84
N GLU A 297 -21.92 12.11 -16.39
CA GLU A 297 -20.53 11.67 -16.55
C GLU A 297 -19.63 12.73 -17.18
N GLY A 298 -20.09 13.39 -18.26
CA GLY A 298 -19.34 14.45 -18.95
C GLY A 298 -19.13 15.75 -18.14
N GLN A 299 -19.74 15.89 -16.96
CA GLN A 299 -19.59 17.06 -16.07
C GLN A 299 -18.83 16.73 -14.78
N ARG A 300 -18.71 15.45 -14.40
CA ARG A 300 -18.09 15.03 -13.14
C ARG A 300 -16.65 15.50 -13.03
N GLU A 301 -15.87 15.29 -14.09
CA GLU A 301 -14.45 15.63 -14.11
C GLU A 301 -14.23 17.13 -13.88
N GLN A 302 -14.98 17.99 -14.56
CA GLN A 302 -14.87 19.43 -14.37
C GLN A 302 -15.29 19.84 -12.96
N ALA A 303 -16.34 19.22 -12.40
CA ALA A 303 -16.79 19.52 -11.05
C ALA A 303 -15.78 19.09 -9.98
N LEU A 304 -15.17 17.91 -10.13
CA LEU A 304 -14.09 17.43 -9.24
C LEU A 304 -12.85 18.32 -9.35
N GLN A 305 -12.47 18.73 -10.56
CA GLN A 305 -11.36 19.66 -10.76
C GLN A 305 -11.63 21.04 -10.14
N ARG A 306 -12.89 21.52 -10.15
CA ARG A 306 -13.25 22.76 -9.44
C ARG A 306 -13.00 22.66 -7.94
N ILE A 307 -13.30 21.51 -7.31
CA ILE A 307 -13.00 21.28 -5.89
C ILE A 307 -11.48 21.34 -5.68
N ALA A 308 -10.70 20.71 -6.55
CA ALA A 308 -9.24 20.73 -6.43
C ALA A 308 -8.64 22.14 -6.58
N ASN A 309 -9.18 22.93 -7.52
CA ASN A 309 -8.78 24.32 -7.74
C ASN A 309 -9.02 25.23 -6.52
N GLU A 310 -9.79 24.79 -5.52
CA GLU A 310 -9.93 25.50 -4.23
C GLU A 310 -8.72 25.28 -3.30
N GLY A 311 -7.66 24.59 -3.75
CA GLY A 311 -6.48 24.28 -2.95
C GLY A 311 -6.56 22.91 -2.26
N LYS A 312 -7.28 21.95 -2.85
CA LYS A 312 -7.53 20.62 -2.30
C LYS A 312 -6.94 19.56 -3.21
N VAL A 313 -6.48 18.46 -2.64
CA VAL A 313 -5.89 17.34 -3.37
C VAL A 313 -6.48 16.04 -2.88
N PHE A 314 -6.96 15.23 -3.80
CA PHE A 314 -7.60 13.96 -3.51
C PHE A 314 -7.52 13.05 -4.74
N ARG A 315 -7.77 11.76 -4.52
CA ARG A 315 -7.69 10.76 -5.57
C ARG A 315 -9.00 10.00 -5.72
N ILE A 316 -9.41 9.78 -6.97
CA ILE A 316 -10.56 8.94 -7.31
C ILE A 316 -10.14 7.99 -8.41
N GLY A 317 -10.16 6.69 -8.13
CA GLY A 317 -9.59 5.68 -9.03
C GLY A 317 -8.11 5.96 -9.30
N LYS A 318 -7.69 5.91 -10.56
CA LYS A 318 -6.30 6.19 -10.96
C LYS A 318 -6.04 7.68 -11.23
N LYS A 319 -6.90 8.61 -10.79
CA LYS A 319 -6.74 10.05 -11.09
C LYS A 319 -6.60 10.88 -9.81
N THR A 320 -5.49 11.60 -9.74
CA THR A 320 -5.24 12.63 -8.73
C THR A 320 -5.80 13.97 -9.22
N TYR A 321 -6.70 14.57 -8.45
CA TYR A 321 -7.20 15.93 -8.63
C TYR A 321 -6.38 16.87 -7.73
N LYS A 322 -5.82 17.92 -8.31
CA LYS A 322 -4.90 18.87 -7.67
C LYS A 322 -4.93 20.23 -8.38
#